data_AF-A0AB39L0I6-F1
#
_entry.id   AF-A0AB39L0I6-F1
#
_cell.length_a   1.000
_cell.length_b   1.000
_cell.length_c   1.000
_cell.angle_alpha   90.00
_cell.angle_beta   90.00
_cell.angle_gamma   90.00
#
_symmetry.space_group_name_H-M   'P 1'
#
loop_
_entity.id
_entity.type
_entity.pdbx_description
1 polymer ?
#
loop_
_entity_poly.entity_id
_entity_poly.type
_entity_poly.pdbx_seq_one_letter_code
_entity_poly.pdbx_strand_id
1 'polypeptide(L)'
;MAKYVLNPHGVVHSLTEADYDNYLTEWVDGRPYLKHGYTELTEAEAKTRHPQLFGAPDPAVLKHQTVEELARAAQRQRLESEILGNGTAE
;
A
#
# COMPACT_ATOMS: atom_id res chain seq x y z
N MET A 1 -16.80 -15.44 5.56
CA MET A 1 -16.15 -14.80 4.38
C MET A 1 -15.30 -13.63 4.84
N ALA A 2 -14.38 -13.09 4.02
CA ALA A 2 -13.69 -11.85 4.37
C ALA A 2 -14.64 -10.65 4.23
N LYS A 3 -14.58 -9.71 5.18
CA LYS A 3 -15.35 -8.47 5.18
C LYS A 3 -14.39 -7.30 4.96
N TYR A 4 -14.78 -6.32 4.15
CA TYR A 4 -13.96 -5.16 3.85
C TYR A 4 -14.60 -3.91 4.44
N VAL A 5 -13.81 -3.11 5.15
CA VAL A 5 -14.30 -1.88 5.79
C VAL A 5 -13.36 -0.73 5.50
N LEU A 6 -13.95 0.44 5.25
CA LEU A 6 -13.26 1.72 5.27
C LEU A 6 -13.34 2.30 6.68
N ASN A 7 -12.19 2.60 7.29
CA ASN A 7 -12.15 3.24 8.60
C ASN A 7 -12.29 4.78 8.48
N PRO A 8 -12.51 5.51 9.60
CA PRO A 8 -12.63 6.96 9.60
C PRO A 8 -11.40 7.72 9.07
N HIS A 9 -10.24 7.05 9.04
CA HIS A 9 -8.98 7.61 8.54
C HIS A 9 -8.78 7.38 7.02
N GLY A 10 -9.75 6.78 6.34
CA GLY A 10 -9.69 6.51 4.90
C GLY A 10 -8.90 5.26 4.51
N VAL A 11 -8.56 4.38 5.46
CA VAL A 11 -7.83 3.14 5.22
C VAL A 11 -8.80 1.97 5.09
N VAL A 12 -8.57 1.12 4.08
CA VAL A 12 -9.34 -0.12 3.87
C VAL A 12 -8.69 -1.27 4.64
N HIS A 13 -9.50 -2.01 5.41
CA HIS A 13 -9.09 -3.20 6.15
C HIS A 13 -9.85 -4.43 5.65
N SER A 14 -9.17 -5.59 5.67
CA SER A 14 -9.79 -6.91 5.49
C SER A 14 -9.92 -7.56 6.86
N LEU A 15 -11.13 -7.99 7.21
CA LEU A 15 -11.46 -8.57 8.49
C LEU A 15 -12.08 -9.94 8.32
N THR A 16 -11.93 -10.78 9.34
CA THR A 16 -12.76 -11.97 9.44
C THR A 16 -14.19 -11.58 9.81
N GLU A 17 -15.15 -12.44 9.48
CA GLU A 17 -16.56 -12.25 9.87
C GLU A 17 -16.71 -12.15 11.39
N ALA A 18 -15.96 -12.96 12.15
CA ALA A 18 -15.94 -12.89 13.60
C ALA A 18 -15.42 -11.55 14.13
N ASP A 19 -14.38 -10.98 13.52
CA ASP A 19 -13.85 -9.67 13.95
C ASP A 19 -14.82 -8.53 13.60
N TYR A 20 -15.48 -8.64 12.45
CA TYR A 20 -16.50 -7.69 12.02
C TYR A 20 -17.67 -7.63 13.01
N ASP A 21 -18.18 -8.80 13.41
CA ASP A 21 -19.31 -8.90 14.34
C ASP A 21 -18.92 -8.51 15.77
N ASN A 22 -17.74 -8.94 16.25
CA ASN A 22 -17.33 -8.71 17.64
C ASN A 22 -16.79 -7.29 17.91
N TYR A 23 -16.13 -6.67 16.94
CA TYR A 23 -15.41 -5.41 17.17
C TYR A 23 -15.97 -4.21 16.42
N LEU A 24 -16.66 -4.41 15.29
CA LEU A 24 -17.19 -3.31 14.49
C LEU A 24 -18.71 -3.19 14.51
N THR A 25 -19.41 -4.18 15.04
CA THR A 25 -20.87 -4.14 15.13
C THR A 25 -21.32 -3.73 16.53
N GLU A 26 -22.21 -2.75 16.59
CA GLU A 26 -22.89 -2.27 17.79
C GLU A 26 -24.38 -2.61 17.71
N TRP A 27 -24.93 -3.13 18.80
CA TRP A 27 -26.35 -3.47 18.87
C TRP A 27 -27.13 -2.29 19.45
N VAL A 28 -27.99 -1.68 18.63
CA VAL A 28 -28.90 -0.60 19.05
C VAL A 28 -30.32 -1.05 18.81
N ASP A 29 -31.14 -1.07 19.86
CA ASP A 29 -32.54 -1.52 19.82
C ASP A 29 -32.73 -2.91 19.16
N GLY A 30 -31.80 -3.84 19.43
CA GLY A 30 -31.84 -5.20 18.90
C GLY A 30 -31.45 -5.32 17.42
N ARG A 31 -30.93 -4.26 16.80
CA ARG A 31 -30.43 -4.26 15.42
C ARG A 31 -28.92 -4.02 15.40
N PRO A 32 -28.17 -4.77 14.57
CA PRO A 32 -26.74 -4.53 14.40
C PRO A 32 -26.52 -3.31 13.52
N TYR A 33 -25.68 -2.39 14.00
CA TYR A 33 -25.18 -1.25 13.25
C TYR A 33 -23.67 -1.28 13.23
N LEU A 34 -23.10 -0.79 12.14
CA LEU A 34 -21.66 -0.60 12.08
C LEU A 34 -21.26 0.59 12.97
N LYS A 35 -20.14 0.46 13.67
CA LYS A 35 -19.56 1.54 14.49
C LYS A 35 -19.43 2.83 13.71
N HIS A 36 -19.64 3.95 14.40
CA HIS A 36 -19.59 5.27 13.79
C HIS A 36 -18.27 5.51 13.03
N GLY A 37 -18.39 6.03 11.80
CA GLY A 37 -17.26 6.37 10.94
C GLY A 37 -16.63 5.19 10.19
N TYR A 38 -17.09 3.97 10.42
CA TYR A 38 -16.77 2.83 9.56
C TYR A 38 -17.79 2.71 8.42
N THR A 39 -17.37 2.17 7.28
CA THR A 39 -18.26 1.88 6.15
C THR A 39 -17.91 0.52 5.58
N GLU A 40 -18.90 -0.37 5.48
CA GLU A 40 -18.74 -1.66 4.81
C GLU A 40 -18.58 -1.44 3.30
N LEU A 41 -17.61 -2.12 2.70
CA LEU A 41 -17.33 -2.07 1.26
C LEU A 41 -17.60 -3.43 0.64
N THR A 42 -18.06 -3.42 -0.61
CA THR A 42 -18.00 -4.62 -1.44
C THR A 42 -16.56 -4.96 -1.80
N GLU A 43 -16.30 -6.22 -2.17
CA GLU A 43 -14.98 -6.65 -2.64
C GLU A 43 -14.49 -5.80 -3.84
N ALA A 44 -15.39 -5.49 -4.77
CA ALA A 44 -15.09 -4.66 -5.94
C ALA A 44 -14.65 -3.23 -5.54
N GLU A 45 -15.33 -2.62 -4.57
CA GLU A 45 -14.97 -1.31 -4.05
C GLU A 45 -13.64 -1.35 -3.26
N ALA A 46 -13.44 -2.37 -2.45
CA ALA A 46 -12.21 -2.58 -1.69
C ALA A 46 -11.02 -2.77 -2.64
N LYS A 47 -11.17 -3.56 -3.71
CA LYS A 47 -10.14 -3.79 -4.73
C LYS A 47 -9.79 -2.52 -5.50
N THR A 48 -10.78 -1.67 -5.76
CA THR A 48 -10.58 -0.39 -6.45
C THR A 48 -9.82 0.60 -5.57
N ARG A 49 -10.15 0.65 -4.27
CA ARG A 49 -9.54 1.60 -3.32
C ARG A 49 -8.18 1.16 -2.81
N HIS A 50 -7.99 -0.13 -2.56
CA HIS A 50 -6.79 -0.68 -1.94
C HIS A 50 -6.39 -2.00 -2.59
N PRO A 51 -5.93 -1.97 -3.85
CA PRO A 51 -5.62 -3.17 -4.64
C PRO A 51 -4.50 -4.02 -4.04
N GLN A 52 -3.66 -3.45 -3.16
CA GLN A 52 -2.58 -4.16 -2.47
C GLN A 52 -3.10 -5.28 -1.56
N LEU A 53 -4.30 -5.14 -0.98
CA LEU A 53 -4.95 -6.23 -0.22
C LEU A 53 -5.24 -7.46 -1.08
N PHE A 54 -5.31 -7.28 -2.40
CA PHE A 54 -5.61 -8.32 -3.38
C PHE A 54 -4.36 -8.76 -4.15
N GLY A 55 -3.18 -8.49 -3.61
CA GLY A 55 -1.90 -8.91 -4.19
C GLY A 55 -1.41 -8.04 -5.35
N ALA A 56 -2.00 -6.85 -5.58
CA ALA A 56 -1.40 -5.91 -6.51
C ALA A 56 -0.05 -5.42 -5.98
N PRO A 57 0.98 -5.31 -6.85
CA PRO A 57 2.28 -4.85 -6.43
C PRO A 57 2.19 -3.41 -5.91
N ASP A 58 2.81 -3.17 -4.75
CA ASP A 58 2.85 -1.84 -4.17
C ASP A 58 3.79 -0.93 -4.99
N PRO A 59 3.30 0.17 -5.58
CA PRO A 59 4.12 1.04 -6.42
C PRO A 59 5.19 1.81 -5.63
N ALA A 60 5.07 1.95 -4.31
CA ALA A 60 6.15 2.48 -3.47
C ALA A 60 7.26 1.44 -3.29
N VAL A 61 6.91 0.16 -3.11
CA VAL A 61 7.89 -0.96 -3.07
C VAL A 61 8.63 -1.09 -4.40
N LEU A 62 7.95 -0.94 -5.53
CA LEU A 62 8.58 -0.97 -6.86
C LEU A 62 9.53 0.23 -7.13
N LYS A 63 9.35 1.36 -6.42
CA LYS A 63 10.21 2.56 -6.56
C LYS A 63 11.40 2.55 -5.62
N HIS A 64 11.41 1.70 -4.60
CA HIS A 64 12.63 1.41 -3.87
C HIS A 64 13.54 0.54 -4.74
N GLN A 65 14.12 1.14 -5.79
CA GLN A 65 15.46 0.73 -6.21
C GLN A 65 16.28 0.67 -4.93
N THR A 66 16.81 -0.52 -4.65
CA THR A 66 17.59 -0.76 -3.44
C THR A 66 18.68 0.31 -3.34
N VAL A 67 19.05 0.73 -2.14
CA VAL A 67 20.15 1.71 -1.94
C VAL A 67 21.42 1.28 -2.69
N GLU A 68 21.62 -0.04 -2.85
CA GLU A 68 22.63 -0.64 -3.72
C GLU A 68 22.49 -0.29 -5.21
N GLU A 69 21.29 -0.31 -5.78
CA GLU A 69 21.05 0.06 -7.18
C GLU A 69 21.33 1.56 -7.43
N LEU A 70 20.91 2.42 -6.49
CA LEU A 70 21.23 3.86 -6.56
C LEU A 70 22.74 4.13 -6.40
N ALA A 71 23.42 3.39 -5.52
CA ALA A 71 24.87 3.47 -5.35
C ALA A 71 25.63 2.99 -6.60
N ARG A 72 25.18 1.90 -7.24
CA ARG A 72 25.76 1.40 -8.50
C ARG A 72 25.58 2.38 -9.66
N ALA A 73 24.42 3.04 -9.76
CA ALA A 73 24.19 4.07 -10.77
C ALA A 73 25.09 5.29 -10.56
N ALA A 74 25.23 5.77 -9.32
CA ALA A 74 26.12 6.88 -8.99
C ALA A 74 27.61 6.53 -9.22
N GLN A 75 28.02 5.29 -8.93
CA GLN A 75 29.39 4.83 -9.17
C GLN A 75 29.71 4.70 -10.67
N ARG A 76 28.75 4.24 -11.49
CA ARG A 76 28.91 4.22 -12.96
C ARG A 76 29.07 5.62 -13.54
N GLN A 77 28.22 6.57 -13.14
CA GLN A 77 28.32 7.95 -13.62
C GLN A 77 29.65 8.62 -13.26
N ARG A 78 30.21 8.33 -12.08
CA ARG A 78 31.54 8.81 -11.68
C ARG A 78 32.64 8.22 -12.58
N LEU A 79 32.63 6.90 -12.80
CA LEU A 79 33.61 6.24 -13.65
C LEU A 79 33.55 6.74 -15.10
N GLU A 80 32.35 6.92 -15.66
CA GLU A 80 32.18 7.46 -17.02
C GLU A 80 32.70 8.91 -17.13
N SER A 81 32.45 9.74 -16.11
CA SER A 81 32.95 11.12 -16.08
C SER A 81 34.48 11.19 -15.96
N GLU A 82 35.10 10.26 -15.23
CA GLU A 82 36.56 10.18 -15.07
C GLU A 82 37.26 9.69 -16.35
N ILE A 83 36.66 8.73 -17.05
CA ILE A 83 37.16 8.20 -18.33
C ILE A 83 37.07 9.25 -19.44
N LEU A 84 35.97 10.02 -19.50
CA LEU A 84 35.79 11.10 -20.48
C LEU A 84 36.60 12.35 -20.13
N GLY A 85 36.79 12.64 -18.84
CA GLY A 85 37.56 13.80 -18.36
C GLY A 85 39.08 13.67 -18.56
N ASN A 86 39.63 12.45 -18.58
CA ASN A 86 41.05 12.21 -18.83
C ASN A 86 41.41 12.01 -20.32
N GLY A 87 40.43 12.04 -21.22
CA GLY A 87 40.64 11.81 -22.66
C GLY A 87 40.87 13.06 -23.51
N THR A 88 40.95 14.26 -22.90
CA THR A 88 41.11 15.54 -23.62
C THR A 88 42.26 16.36 -23.05
N ALA A 89 43.47 15.80 -23.13
CA ALA A 89 44.71 16.54 -22.97
C ALA A 89 45.73 16.03 -23.99
N GLU A 90 45.51 16.35 -25.26
CA GLU A 90 46.54 16.36 -26.32
C GLU A 90 46.78 17.80 -26.77
#